data_AF-A0A848CZ10-F1
#
_entry.id   AF-A0A848CZ10-F1
#
_cell.length_a   1.000
_cell.length_b   1.000
_cell.length_c   1.000
_cell.angle_alpha   90.00
_cell.angle_beta   90.00
_cell.angle_gamma   90.00
#
_symmetry.space_group_name_H-M   'P 1'
#
loop_
_entity.id
_entity.type
_entity.pdbx_description
1 polymer ?
#
loop_
_entity_poly.entity_id
_entity_poly.type
_entity_poly.pdbx_seq_one_letter_code
_entity_poly.pdbx_strand_id
1 'polypeptide(L)'
;MLREALNLWKDRISGHIDARDTERATLLSWPGKPQIQVDGDPVPYEYDKLIFAEYLQDRKVEAYFEIGQYMEGEEAKGSVTGVLANGVEYESGAEYKQVPRSSLQGVIVIPSPLQVGDRLIVSRLTGQRYYVHGKDVRPDGG
;
A
#
# COMPACT_ATOMS: atom_id res chain seq x y z
N MET A 1 -36.16 -22.03 -15.85
CA MET A 1 -36.20 -20.62 -16.28
C MET A 1 -35.42 -19.69 -15.32
N LEU A 2 -35.93 -19.32 -14.13
CA LEU A 2 -35.22 -18.36 -13.25
C LEU A 2 -33.97 -18.95 -12.57
N ARG A 3 -34.00 -20.23 -12.17
CA ARG A 3 -32.86 -20.94 -11.58
C ARG A 3 -31.72 -21.19 -12.56
N GLU A 4 -32.03 -21.46 -13.82
CA GLU A 4 -31.01 -21.65 -14.88
C GLU A 4 -30.30 -20.34 -15.22
N ALA A 5 -31.04 -19.22 -15.26
CA ALA A 5 -30.45 -17.90 -15.43
C ALA A 5 -29.54 -17.50 -14.26
N LEU A 6 -29.91 -17.85 -13.03
CA LEU A 6 -29.06 -17.64 -11.85
C LEU A 6 -27.80 -18.51 -11.85
N ASN A 7 -27.89 -19.77 -12.31
CA ASN A 7 -26.72 -20.63 -12.45
C ASN A 7 -25.78 -20.16 -13.56
N LEU A 8 -26.31 -19.74 -14.72
CA LEU A 8 -25.51 -19.12 -15.78
C LEU A 8 -24.80 -17.84 -15.32
N TRP A 9 -25.45 -17.05 -14.46
CA TRP A 9 -24.84 -15.86 -13.87
C TRP A 9 -23.76 -16.21 -12.85
N LYS A 10 -23.99 -17.24 -12.04
CA LYS A 10 -22.99 -17.79 -11.11
C LYS A 10 -21.78 -18.37 -11.83
N ASP A 11 -21.97 -19.11 -12.92
CA ASP A 11 -20.86 -19.65 -13.72
C ASP A 11 -20.08 -18.55 -14.45
N ARG A 12 -20.75 -17.47 -14.86
CA ARG A 12 -20.10 -16.29 -15.45
C ARG A 12 -19.29 -15.47 -14.44
N ILE A 13 -19.63 -15.55 -13.15
CA ILE A 13 -18.91 -14.85 -12.05
C ILE A 13 -17.90 -15.77 -11.36
N SER A 14 -18.15 -17.08 -11.34
CA SER A 14 -17.26 -18.13 -10.83
C SER A 14 -16.20 -18.48 -11.88
N GLY A 15 -15.43 -17.48 -12.32
CA GLY A 15 -14.12 -17.72 -12.90
C GLY A 15 -13.24 -18.36 -11.82
N HIS A 16 -13.35 -19.68 -11.69
CA HIS A 16 -12.56 -20.48 -10.79
C HIS A 16 -11.11 -20.33 -11.24
N ILE A 17 -10.30 -19.58 -10.49
CA ILE A 17 -8.85 -19.60 -10.65
C ILE A 17 -8.43 -20.95 -10.08
N ASP A 18 -8.40 -21.98 -10.94
CA ASP A 18 -7.83 -23.27 -10.57
C ASP A 18 -6.33 -23.07 -10.34
N ALA A 19 -5.80 -23.60 -9.25
CA ALA A 19 -4.36 -23.55 -8.96
C ALA A 19 -3.52 -24.22 -10.07
N ARG A 20 -4.15 -25.06 -10.90
CA ARG A 20 -3.56 -25.65 -12.11
C ARG A 20 -3.31 -24.68 -13.26
N ASP A 21 -3.99 -23.53 -13.30
CA ASP A 21 -3.83 -22.50 -14.34
C ASP A 21 -2.85 -21.39 -13.91
N THR A 22 -1.99 -21.69 -12.94
CA THR A 22 -0.94 -20.77 -12.50
C THR A 22 0.30 -20.94 -13.37
N GLU A 23 0.54 -19.97 -14.24
CA GLU A 23 1.64 -19.92 -15.17
C GLU A 23 2.78 -19.05 -14.63
N ARG A 24 3.88 -18.99 -15.38
CA ARG A 24 5.03 -18.14 -15.10
C ARG A 24 5.23 -17.16 -16.23
N ALA A 25 5.64 -15.95 -15.88
CA ALA A 25 5.92 -14.91 -16.85
C ALA A 25 7.13 -14.08 -16.43
N THR A 26 7.73 -13.38 -17.39
CA THR A 26 8.77 -12.38 -17.15
C THR A 26 8.20 -10.99 -17.40
N LEU A 27 8.40 -10.07 -16.46
CA LEU A 27 8.02 -8.66 -16.62
C LEU A 27 8.98 -7.97 -17.60
N LEU A 28 8.48 -7.48 -18.73
CA LEU A 28 9.29 -6.83 -19.76
C LEU A 28 9.31 -5.31 -19.64
N SER A 29 8.23 -4.72 -19.12
CA SER A 29 8.11 -3.26 -18.93
C SER A 29 7.21 -2.93 -17.75
N TRP A 30 7.49 -1.82 -17.08
CA TRP A 30 6.78 -1.31 -15.90
C TRP A 30 7.18 0.16 -15.65
N PRO A 31 6.36 1.02 -15.00
CA PRO A 31 4.94 0.87 -14.67
C PRO A 31 3.99 1.41 -15.76
N GLY A 32 4.48 2.20 -16.72
CA GLY A 32 3.60 3.01 -17.60
C GLY A 32 2.81 2.21 -18.65
N LYS A 33 3.46 1.27 -19.33
CA LYS A 33 2.83 0.35 -20.31
C LYS A 33 3.33 -1.05 -20.03
N PRO A 34 2.79 -1.72 -19.00
CA PRO A 34 3.31 -2.99 -18.57
C PRO A 34 3.12 -4.07 -19.63
N GLN A 35 4.15 -4.89 -19.80
CA GLN A 35 4.16 -6.03 -20.71
C GLN A 35 4.76 -7.22 -19.98
N ILE A 36 4.19 -8.41 -20.20
CA ILE A 36 4.74 -9.66 -19.67
C ILE A 36 4.93 -10.67 -20.80
N GLN A 37 6.01 -11.43 -20.74
CA GLN A 37 6.20 -12.62 -21.56
C GLN A 37 5.80 -13.83 -20.73
N VAL A 38 4.67 -14.45 -21.05
CA VAL A 38 4.27 -15.72 -20.44
C VAL A 38 5.11 -16.85 -21.02
N ASP A 39 5.57 -17.76 -20.17
CA ASP A 39 6.41 -18.88 -20.60
C ASP A 39 5.64 -19.81 -21.55
N GLY A 40 6.22 -20.09 -22.71
CA GLY A 40 5.61 -20.97 -23.72
C GLY A 40 4.72 -20.25 -24.74
N ASP A 41 4.34 -19.00 -24.46
CA ASP A 41 3.56 -18.20 -25.41
C ASP A 41 4.48 -17.48 -26.42
N PRO A 42 4.07 -17.36 -27.70
CA PRO A 42 4.95 -16.87 -28.76
C PRO A 42 5.13 -15.34 -28.75
N VAL A 43 4.24 -14.61 -28.09
CA VAL A 43 4.24 -13.14 -28.07
C VAL A 43 3.94 -12.60 -26.66
N PRO A 44 4.50 -11.44 -26.28
CA PRO A 44 4.17 -10.80 -25.02
C PRO A 44 2.71 -10.34 -24.94
N TYR A 45 2.20 -10.25 -23.71
CA TYR A 45 0.91 -9.65 -23.40
C TYR A 45 1.08 -8.19 -23.03
N GLU A 46 0.25 -7.35 -23.66
CA GLU A 46 0.19 -5.90 -23.49
C GLU A 46 -0.69 -5.48 -22.32
N TYR A 47 -0.53 -4.23 -21.88
CA TYR A 47 -1.18 -3.68 -20.68
C TYR A 47 -2.71 -3.84 -20.63
N ASP A 48 -3.39 -3.86 -21.77
CA ASP A 48 -4.85 -3.99 -21.87
C ASP A 48 -5.34 -5.41 -21.54
N LYS A 49 -4.43 -6.38 -21.54
CA LYS A 49 -4.68 -7.78 -21.20
C LYS A 49 -4.22 -8.14 -19.79
N LEU A 50 -3.70 -7.19 -19.02
CA LEU A 50 -3.08 -7.44 -17.73
C LEU A 50 -3.87 -6.79 -16.59
N ILE A 51 -4.07 -7.56 -15.52
CA ILE A 51 -4.63 -7.07 -14.27
C ILE A 51 -3.61 -7.36 -13.18
N PHE A 52 -3.06 -6.31 -12.56
CA PHE A 52 -2.11 -6.45 -11.46
C PHE A 52 -2.81 -6.40 -10.12
N ALA A 53 -2.45 -7.29 -9.21
CA ALA A 53 -2.88 -7.19 -7.82
C ALA A 53 -2.53 -5.81 -7.24
N GLU A 54 -3.43 -5.25 -6.44
CA GLU A 54 -3.33 -3.85 -5.97
C GLU A 54 -2.01 -3.57 -5.23
N TYR A 55 -1.56 -4.54 -4.43
CA TYR A 55 -0.32 -4.40 -3.65
C TYR A 55 0.97 -4.38 -4.49
N LEU A 56 0.88 -4.71 -5.79
CA LEU A 56 1.99 -4.60 -6.73
C LEU A 56 2.09 -3.22 -7.36
N GLN A 57 1.10 -2.35 -7.16
CA GLN A 57 1.07 -1.01 -7.75
C GLN A 57 1.62 0.03 -6.76
N ASP A 58 1.93 1.23 -7.26
CA ASP A 58 2.30 2.36 -6.40
C ASP A 58 1.13 2.74 -5.49
N ARG A 59 1.37 2.84 -4.18
CA ARG A 59 0.35 3.19 -3.18
C ARG A 59 0.68 4.53 -2.57
N LYS A 60 -0.30 5.42 -2.48
CA LYS A 60 -0.21 6.67 -1.72
C LYS A 60 -0.91 6.46 -0.38
N VAL A 61 -0.18 6.71 0.71
CA VAL A 61 -0.70 6.65 2.08
C VAL A 61 -0.60 8.03 2.68
N GLU A 62 -1.74 8.61 3.03
CA GLU A 62 -1.77 9.83 3.82
C GLU A 62 -1.33 9.49 5.25
N ALA A 63 -0.25 10.13 5.71
CA ALA A 63 0.31 9.88 7.03
C ALA A 63 0.37 11.18 7.84
N TYR A 64 -0.13 11.09 9.07
CA TYR A 64 -0.04 12.16 10.06
C TYR A 64 1.13 11.85 10.98
N PHE A 65 2.12 12.74 11.03
CA PHE A 65 3.26 12.62 11.93
C PHE A 65 3.13 13.66 13.04
N GLU A 66 3.09 13.20 14.28
CA GLU A 66 3.26 14.06 15.44
C GLU A 66 4.73 14.00 15.86
N ILE A 67 5.47 15.08 15.60
CA ILE A 67 6.85 15.19 16.06
C ILE A 67 6.80 15.85 17.45
N GLY A 68 6.93 15.04 18.49
CA GLY A 68 7.20 15.53 19.84
C GLY A 68 8.63 16.07 19.90
N GLN A 69 8.84 17.35 19.59
CA GLN A 69 10.08 18.03 19.94
C GLN A 69 10.06 18.29 21.45
N TYR A 70 10.76 17.44 22.20
CA TYR A 70 11.13 17.72 23.58
C TYR A 70 12.50 18.37 23.58
N MET A 71 12.64 19.55 24.18
CA MET A 71 13.97 20.12 24.43
C MET A 71 14.64 19.27 25.50
N GLU A 72 15.78 18.67 25.19
CA GLU A 72 16.64 18.01 26.17
C GLU A 72 17.11 19.09 27.15
N GLY A 73 16.60 19.05 28.39
CA GLY A 73 17.00 19.96 29.47
C GLY A 73 15.89 20.82 30.10
N GLU A 74 14.65 20.83 29.59
CA GLU A 74 13.54 21.46 30.32
C GLU A 74 12.85 20.44 31.25
N GLU A 75 13.41 20.25 32.45
CA GLU A 75 12.56 20.05 33.62
C GLU A 75 11.69 21.30 33.76
N ALA A 76 10.50 21.28 33.17
CA ALA A 76 9.53 22.36 33.36
C ALA A 76 8.95 22.30 34.79
N LYS A 77 9.75 22.67 35.79
CA LYS A 77 9.25 23.14 37.08
C LYS A 77 9.14 24.66 37.02
N GLY A 78 8.07 25.15 36.41
CA GLY A 78 7.68 26.56 36.51
C GLY A 78 6.33 26.65 37.19
N SER A 79 6.26 27.25 38.38
CA SER A 79 5.00 27.79 38.89
C SER A 79 4.76 29.14 38.21
N VAL A 80 3.53 29.38 37.75
CA VAL A 80 3.13 30.71 37.29
C VAL A 80 2.94 31.57 38.54
N THR A 81 3.97 32.33 38.91
CA THR A 81 3.88 33.38 39.91
C THR A 81 3.42 34.67 39.22
N GLY A 82 2.18 35.08 39.52
CA GLY A 82 1.62 36.35 39.08
C GLY A 82 1.35 37.25 40.29
N VAL A 83 1.74 38.52 40.20
CA VAL A 83 1.37 39.55 41.19
C VAL A 83 0.13 40.26 40.67
N LEU A 84 -0.98 40.13 41.38
CA LEU A 84 -2.20 40.87 41.07
C LEU A 84 -2.00 42.37 41.36
N ALA A 85 -2.81 43.25 40.78
CA ALA A 85 -2.69 44.71 40.94
C ALA A 85 -2.76 45.20 42.41
N ASN A 86 -3.19 44.34 43.34
CA ASN A 86 -3.23 44.56 44.79
C ASN A 86 -2.05 43.96 45.56
N GLY A 87 -1.02 43.44 44.87
CA GLY A 87 0.21 42.93 45.48
C GLY A 87 0.15 41.49 46.02
N VAL A 88 -0.95 40.77 45.79
CA VAL A 88 -1.08 39.36 46.23
C VAL A 88 -0.48 38.43 45.18
N GLU A 89 0.47 37.59 45.60
CA GLU A 89 1.05 36.51 44.81
C GLU A 89 0.12 35.28 44.84
N TYR A 90 -0.06 34.62 43.70
CA TYR A 90 -0.76 33.33 43.64
C TYR A 90 0.06 32.29 42.87
N GLU A 91 0.07 31.05 43.38
CA GLU A 91 0.55 29.86 42.65
C GLU A 91 -0.66 29.02 42.25
N SER A 92 -0.98 28.99 40.95
CA SER A 92 -1.94 28.05 40.40
C SER A 92 -1.25 26.71 40.21
N GLY A 93 -1.42 25.76 41.14
CA GLY A 93 -0.88 24.39 41.10
C GLY A 93 -1.44 23.50 39.99
N ALA A 94 -1.74 24.05 38.82
CA ALA A 94 -2.20 23.31 37.65
C ALA A 94 -1.01 22.64 36.95
N GLU A 95 -1.11 21.33 36.69
CA GLU A 95 -0.13 20.61 35.88
C GLU A 95 -0.10 21.17 34.45
N TYR A 96 1.09 21.56 33.99
CA TYR A 96 1.28 22.03 32.63
C TYR A 96 1.17 20.84 31.67
N LYS A 97 0.11 20.81 30.84
CA LYS A 97 0.01 19.84 29.74
C LYS A 97 1.01 20.22 28.66
N GLN A 98 1.97 19.34 28.38
CA GLN A 98 2.86 19.48 27.22
C GLN A 98 2.01 19.59 25.95
N VAL A 99 2.05 20.74 25.31
CA VAL A 99 1.41 20.95 24.00
C VAL A 99 2.48 20.70 22.94
N PRO A 100 2.33 19.71 22.05
CA PRO A 100 3.31 19.46 21.00
C PRO A 100 3.49 20.72 20.13
N ARG A 101 4.75 21.10 19.89
CA ARG A 101 5.13 22.38 19.26
C ARG A 101 4.83 22.43 17.76
N SER A 102 4.71 21.27 17.11
CA SER A 102 4.45 21.17 15.67
C SER A 102 3.86 19.81 15.29
N SER A 103 2.84 19.79 14.43
CA SER A 103 2.39 18.60 13.70
C SER A 103 2.81 18.69 12.24
N LEU A 104 3.26 17.57 11.67
CA LEU A 104 3.64 17.48 10.26
C LEU A 104 2.67 16.53 9.56
N GLN A 105 1.91 17.05 8.59
CA GLN A 105 1.07 16.22 7.73
C GLN A 105 1.77 16.03 6.39
N GLY A 106 1.86 14.78 5.93
CA GLY A 106 2.52 14.44 4.67
C GLY A 106 1.86 13.26 3.97
N VAL A 107 2.21 13.06 2.70
CA VAL A 107 1.82 11.89 1.93
C VAL A 107 3.05 11.01 1.72
N ILE A 108 2.98 9.77 2.16
CA ILE A 108 3.99 8.76 1.87
C ILE A 108 3.59 8.06 0.58
N VAL A 109 4.50 7.98 -0.39
CA VAL A 109 4.32 7.14 -1.57
C VAL A 109 5.12 5.86 -1.35
N ILE A 110 4.44 4.73 -1.31
CA ILE A 110 5.03 3.40 -1.29
C ILE A 110 5.13 2.94 -2.74
N PRO A 111 6.34 2.88 -3.33
CA PRO A 111 6.51 2.47 -4.72
C PRO A 111 6.20 0.98 -4.89
N SER A 112 5.83 0.61 -6.10
CA SER A 112 5.66 -0.76 -6.53
C SER A 112 6.92 -1.59 -6.24
N PRO A 113 6.75 -2.85 -5.78
CA PRO A 113 7.87 -3.76 -5.59
C PRO A 113 8.39 -4.38 -6.90
N LEU A 114 7.74 -4.13 -8.04
CA LEU A 114 8.05 -4.78 -9.32
C LEU A 114 9.18 -4.07 -10.08
N GLN A 115 10.05 -4.87 -10.69
CA GLN A 115 11.13 -4.41 -11.55
C GLN A 115 11.15 -5.20 -12.87
N VAL A 116 11.57 -4.52 -13.96
CA VAL A 116 11.77 -5.19 -15.25
C VAL A 116 12.75 -6.35 -15.09
N GLY A 117 12.40 -7.50 -15.66
CA GLY A 117 13.13 -8.76 -15.51
C GLY A 117 12.59 -9.66 -14.39
N ASP A 118 11.68 -9.17 -13.54
CA ASP A 118 11.09 -9.99 -12.49
C ASP A 118 10.33 -11.19 -13.05
N ARG A 119 10.49 -12.33 -12.38
CA ARG A 119 9.68 -13.52 -12.60
C ARG A 119 8.36 -13.37 -11.85
N LEU A 120 7.27 -13.61 -12.54
CA LEU A 120 5.91 -13.39 -12.06
C LEU A 120 5.12 -14.70 -12.01
N ILE A 121 4.23 -14.76 -11.03
CA ILE A 121 3.18 -15.76 -10.91
C ILE A 121 1.92 -15.15 -11.51
N VAL A 122 1.39 -15.77 -12.56
CA VAL A 122 0.22 -15.26 -13.29
C VAL A 122 -0.83 -16.34 -13.44
N SER A 123 -2.09 -15.96 -13.54
CA SER A 123 -3.17 -16.88 -13.89
C SER A 123 -3.94 -16.37 -15.09
N ARG A 124 -4.29 -17.29 -15.99
CA ARG A 124 -5.10 -16.98 -17.15
C ARG A 124 -6.53 -16.70 -16.73
N LEU A 125 -7.07 -15.60 -17.23
CA LEU A 125 -8.47 -15.20 -17.10
C LEU A 125 -9.21 -15.43 -18.41
N THR A 126 -10.54 -15.36 -18.37
CA THR A 126 -11.37 -15.40 -19.57
C THR A 126 -11.04 -14.23 -20.51
N GLY A 127 -11.16 -14.46 -21.82
CA GLY A 127 -10.93 -13.42 -22.82
C GLY A 127 -9.46 -13.08 -23.10
N GLN A 128 -8.54 -14.03 -22.93
CA GLN A 128 -7.08 -13.86 -23.18
C GLN A 128 -6.43 -12.77 -22.30
N ARG A 129 -6.86 -12.69 -21.05
CA ARG A 129 -6.28 -11.80 -20.04
C ARG A 129 -5.48 -12.58 -19.02
N TYR A 130 -4.55 -11.92 -18.35
CA TYR A 130 -3.80 -12.50 -17.24
C TYR A 130 -3.95 -11.65 -15.98
N TYR A 131 -4.14 -12.35 -14.86
CA TYR A 131 -4.05 -11.77 -13.53
C TYR A 131 -2.62 -11.99 -12.99
N VAL A 132 -1.94 -10.92 -12.61
CA VAL A 132 -0.60 -10.96 -12.05
C VAL A 132 -0.72 -10.99 -10.53
N HIS A 133 -0.38 -12.13 -9.95
CA HIS A 133 -0.46 -12.34 -8.50
C HIS A 133 0.70 -11.68 -7.80
N GLY A 134 1.93 -11.88 -8.26
CA GLY A 134 3.11 -11.34 -7.60
C GLY A 134 4.41 -11.90 -8.17
N LYS A 135 5.52 -11.54 -7.54
CA LYS A 135 6.85 -12.04 -7.90
C LYS A 135 7.02 -13.50 -7.46
N ASP A 136 7.56 -14.33 -8.34
CA ASP A 136 8.03 -15.66 -7.97
C ASP A 136 9.36 -15.52 -7.22
N VAL A 137 9.31 -15.60 -5.90
CA VAL A 137 10.47 -15.46 -5.00
C VAL A 137 11.18 -16.78 -4.76
N ARG A 138 11.05 -17.76 -5.66
CA ARG A 138 11.83 -19.00 -5.58
C ARG A 138 13.31 -18.61 -5.43
N PRO A 139 13.97 -19.04 -4.35
CA PRO A 139 15.38 -18.73 -4.15
C PRO A 139 16.15 -19.35 -5.32
N ASP A 140 16.92 -18.53 -6.01
CA ASP A 140 17.92 -19.01 -6.96
C ASP A 140 18.89 -19.92 -6.19
N GLY A 141 18.76 -21.24 -6.36
CA GLY A 141 19.81 -22.23 -6.08
C GLY A 141 20.16 -22.49 -4.60
N GLY A 142 20.11 -23.77 -4.22
CA GLY A 142 20.98 -24.30 -3.17
C GLY A 142 22.38 -24.59 -3.70
#